data_AF-A0A932GUN3-F1
#
_entry.id   AF-A0A932GUN3-F1
#
_cell.length_a   1.000
_cell.length_b   1.000
_cell.length_c   1.000
_cell.angle_alpha   90.00
_cell.angle_beta   90.00
_cell.angle_gamma   90.00
#
_symmetry.space_group_name_H-M   'P 1'
#
loop_
_entity.id
_entity.type
_entity.pdbx_description
1 polymer ?
#
loop_
_entity_poly.entity_id
_entity_poly.type
_entity_poly.pdbx_seq_one_letter_code
_entity_poly.pdbx_strand_id
1 'polypeptide(L)'
;MKVRRDFIYDPGLVLYLPFYQSDGAAFKSKDSYGHLATVSGASWRPGGRYFDGVDDNIALPATPVLSPTLGTILLWIRFGRSGTAEYLYSQNIDNWSVYHNGEDIRLYYDQILVAGWARVVGVDTWVHLAFTFGTGETGRGYEDAVEKASGACSTSNPTEGLIKIGSLSNGATPFLGDIGEFYLYNRMLSSVEILYHYLATKWRYR
;
A
#
# COMPACT_ATOMS: atom_id res chain seq x y z
N MET A 1 25.71 -18.28 10.75
CA MET A 1 24.59 -18.92 10.03
C MET A 1 23.50 -17.87 9.84
N LYS A 2 23.40 -17.24 8.66
CA LYS A 2 22.39 -16.21 8.39
C LYS A 2 21.05 -16.91 8.26
N VAL A 3 20.18 -16.78 9.25
CA VAL A 3 18.79 -17.24 9.14
C VAL A 3 18.16 -16.46 7.99
N ARG A 4 17.78 -17.14 6.91
CA ARG A 4 16.92 -16.56 5.87
C ARG A 4 15.60 -16.19 6.54
N ARG A 5 15.43 -14.90 6.87
CA ARG A 5 14.16 -14.30 7.33
C ARG A 5 13.31 -13.88 6.12
N ASP A 6 13.36 -14.65 5.05
CA ASP A 6 12.84 -14.22 3.74
C ASP A 6 11.38 -14.67 3.51
N PHE A 7 10.73 -15.28 4.50
CA PHE A 7 9.35 -15.70 4.43
C PHE A 7 8.58 -15.24 5.67
N ILE A 8 7.65 -14.30 5.47
CA ILE A 8 6.64 -13.96 6.45
C ILE A 8 5.58 -15.05 6.34
N TYR A 9 5.61 -16.02 7.25
CA TYR A 9 4.52 -16.99 7.35
C TYR A 9 3.40 -16.40 8.18
N ASP A 10 2.50 -15.71 7.50
CA ASP A 10 1.22 -15.28 8.02
C ASP A 10 0.15 -15.79 7.05
N PRO A 11 -0.75 -16.69 7.47
CA PRO A 11 -1.80 -17.19 6.58
C PRO A 11 -2.75 -16.09 6.10
N GLY A 12 -2.75 -14.93 6.77
CA GLY A 12 -3.51 -13.78 6.34
C GLY A 12 -2.81 -12.88 5.32
N LEU A 13 -1.51 -13.10 5.03
CA LEU A 13 -0.78 -12.32 4.01
C LEU A 13 -1.16 -12.81 2.61
N VAL A 14 -1.94 -12.00 1.89
CA VAL A 14 -2.46 -12.34 0.56
C VAL A 14 -1.71 -11.66 -0.58
N LEU A 15 -0.98 -10.57 -0.30
CA LEU A 15 -0.09 -9.94 -1.26
C LEU A 15 1.18 -9.47 -0.58
N TYR A 16 2.34 -9.86 -1.09
CA TYR A 16 3.62 -9.26 -0.72
C TYR A 16 4.46 -8.88 -1.94
N LEU A 17 4.77 -7.60 -2.06
CA LEU A 17 5.61 -7.06 -3.13
C LEU A 17 6.88 -6.42 -2.52
N PRO A 18 7.99 -7.17 -2.40
CA PRO A 18 9.28 -6.60 -2.00
C PRO A 18 9.94 -5.92 -3.20
N PHE A 19 9.56 -4.68 -3.51
CA PHE A 19 10.06 -3.98 -4.69
C PHE A 19 11.60 -3.85 -4.72
N TYR A 20 12.24 -3.80 -3.54
CA TYR A 20 13.70 -3.84 -3.40
C TYR A 20 14.37 -5.13 -3.93
N GLN A 21 13.62 -6.19 -4.23
CA GLN A 21 14.12 -7.45 -4.82
C GLN A 21 13.56 -7.75 -6.21
N SER A 22 12.70 -6.88 -6.74
CA SER A 22 11.92 -7.15 -7.95
C SER A 22 12.26 -6.11 -9.01
N ASP A 23 13.28 -6.37 -9.83
CA ASP A 23 13.83 -5.47 -10.87
C ASP A 23 13.26 -5.69 -12.28
N GLY A 24 12.65 -6.84 -12.54
CA GLY A 24 12.01 -7.16 -13.84
C GLY A 24 10.78 -6.32 -14.19
N ALA A 25 10.46 -6.21 -15.48
CA ALA A 25 9.25 -5.52 -15.98
C ALA A 25 7.94 -6.25 -15.58
N ALA A 26 8.02 -7.51 -15.18
CA ALA A 26 6.97 -8.24 -14.48
C ALA A 26 7.60 -9.22 -13.49
N PHE A 27 6.94 -9.49 -12.37
CA PHE A 27 7.42 -10.42 -11.35
C PHE A 27 6.26 -11.03 -10.57
N LYS A 28 6.54 -12.14 -9.88
CA LYS A 28 5.58 -12.75 -8.96
C LYS A 28 5.69 -12.13 -7.57
N SER A 29 4.55 -11.89 -6.94
CA SER A 29 4.48 -11.58 -5.52
C SER A 29 5.12 -12.69 -4.67
N LYS A 30 5.57 -12.34 -3.47
CA LYS A 30 6.31 -13.21 -2.54
C LYS A 30 5.44 -13.70 -1.37
N ASP A 31 4.18 -13.95 -1.67
CA ASP A 31 3.19 -14.59 -0.82
C ASP A 31 2.87 -16.02 -1.34
N SER A 32 1.91 -16.71 -0.72
CA SER A 32 1.51 -18.06 -1.10
C SER A 32 0.76 -18.16 -2.43
N TYR A 33 0.24 -17.04 -2.97
CA TYR A 33 -0.56 -17.01 -4.18
C TYR A 33 0.27 -16.71 -5.43
N GLY A 34 1.38 -15.96 -5.28
CA GLY A 34 2.33 -15.71 -6.37
C GLY A 34 1.72 -14.94 -7.54
N HIS A 35 0.94 -13.89 -7.22
CA HIS A 35 0.28 -13.00 -8.17
C HIS A 35 1.28 -12.39 -9.15
N LEU A 36 0.89 -12.31 -10.43
CA LEU A 36 1.68 -11.61 -11.44
C LEU A 36 1.48 -10.09 -11.29
N ALA A 37 2.55 -9.37 -10.98
CA ALA A 37 2.62 -7.93 -10.98
C ALA A 37 3.33 -7.44 -12.26
N THR A 38 2.70 -6.51 -12.99
CA THR A 38 3.25 -5.93 -14.22
C THR A 38 3.66 -4.48 -13.96
N VAL A 39 4.90 -4.14 -14.27
CA VAL A 39 5.46 -2.79 -14.09
C VAL A 39 5.33 -2.01 -15.39
N SER A 40 4.78 -0.80 -15.31
CA SER A 40 4.77 0.19 -16.38
C SER A 40 5.61 1.38 -15.92
N GLY A 41 6.75 1.61 -16.58
CA GLY A 41 7.66 2.76 -16.41
C GLY A 41 8.46 2.84 -15.08
N ALA A 42 7.89 2.39 -13.96
CA ALA A 42 8.51 2.52 -12.64
C ALA A 42 9.90 1.84 -12.58
N SER A 43 10.92 2.62 -12.27
CA SER A 43 12.33 2.18 -12.31
C SER A 43 12.75 1.50 -11.02
N TRP A 44 13.52 0.42 -11.10
CA TRP A 44 14.04 -0.25 -9.90
C TRP A 44 15.18 0.56 -9.26
N ARG A 45 15.21 0.58 -7.93
CA ARG A 45 16.29 1.13 -7.09
C ARG A 45 16.58 0.19 -5.93
N PRO A 46 17.76 0.26 -5.29
CA PRO A 46 18.07 -0.61 -4.14
C PRO A 46 17.06 -0.54 -2.98
N GLY A 47 16.38 0.61 -2.83
CA GLY A 47 15.34 0.81 -1.83
C GLY A 47 13.92 0.47 -2.28
N GLY A 48 13.66 0.04 -3.52
CA GLY A 48 12.30 -0.16 -4.02
C GLY A 48 12.10 0.14 -5.50
N ARG A 49 10.91 0.64 -5.84
CA ARG A 49 10.58 1.16 -7.16
C ARG A 49 10.37 2.67 -7.07
N TYR A 50 10.97 3.39 -8.00
CA TYR A 50 10.76 4.81 -8.22
C TYR A 50 9.69 5.03 -9.28
N PHE A 51 8.76 5.90 -8.96
CA PHE A 51 7.67 6.36 -9.81
C PHE A 51 7.93 7.84 -10.16
N ASP A 52 7.86 8.18 -11.43
CA ASP A 52 8.24 9.50 -11.96
C ASP A 52 7.12 10.55 -11.96
N GLY A 53 5.92 10.19 -11.50
CA GLY A 53 4.77 11.10 -11.43
C GLY A 53 4.13 11.43 -12.78
N VAL A 54 4.35 10.63 -13.82
CA VAL A 54 3.77 10.82 -15.16
C VAL A 54 2.80 9.70 -15.55
N ASP A 55 3.27 8.46 -15.67
CA ASP A 55 2.44 7.30 -16.07
C ASP A 55 2.84 5.97 -15.41
N ASP A 56 3.78 6.05 -14.46
CA ASP A 56 4.32 4.92 -13.74
C ASP A 56 3.28 4.22 -12.86
N ASN A 57 3.18 2.89 -12.98
CA ASN A 57 2.35 2.07 -12.10
C ASN A 57 2.79 0.60 -12.05
N ILE A 58 2.32 -0.11 -11.02
CA ILE A 58 2.39 -1.57 -10.94
C ILE A 58 0.97 -2.11 -10.91
N ALA A 59 0.61 -2.94 -11.89
CA ALA A 59 -0.74 -3.47 -12.06
C ALA A 59 -0.84 -4.93 -11.61
N LEU A 60 -1.96 -5.25 -10.97
CA LEU A 60 -2.36 -6.61 -10.58
C LEU A 60 -3.79 -6.87 -11.07
N PRO A 61 -4.11 -8.11 -11.50
CA PRO A 61 -5.47 -8.45 -11.91
C PRO A 61 -6.45 -8.41 -10.72
N ALA A 62 -7.72 -8.15 -11.02
CA ALA A 62 -8.80 -8.29 -10.06
C ALA A 62 -8.95 -9.76 -9.65
N THR A 63 -8.83 -10.06 -8.36
CA THR A 63 -9.17 -11.38 -7.83
C THR A 63 -9.86 -11.22 -6.47
N PRO A 64 -10.71 -12.18 -6.06
CA PRO A 64 -11.37 -12.12 -4.75
C PRO A 64 -10.37 -12.11 -3.58
N VAL A 65 -9.24 -12.81 -3.73
CA VAL A 65 -8.16 -12.86 -2.72
C VAL A 65 -7.51 -11.48 -2.52
N LEU A 66 -7.39 -10.69 -3.59
CA LEU A 66 -6.86 -9.33 -3.55
C LEU A 66 -7.94 -8.28 -3.25
N SER A 67 -9.18 -8.70 -2.98
CA SER A 67 -10.32 -7.84 -2.65
C SER A 67 -11.01 -8.33 -1.36
N PRO A 68 -10.27 -8.49 -0.25
CA PRO A 68 -10.83 -9.04 0.98
C PRO A 68 -11.85 -8.06 1.59
N THR A 69 -12.85 -8.57 2.31
CA THR A 69 -13.90 -7.75 2.94
C THR A 69 -13.44 -7.03 4.21
N LEU A 70 -12.28 -7.45 4.75
CA LEU A 70 -11.55 -6.81 5.84
C LEU A 70 -10.07 -7.12 5.69
N GLY A 71 -9.21 -6.26 6.20
CA GLY A 71 -7.80 -6.42 5.98
C GLY A 71 -6.91 -5.31 6.49
N THR A 72 -5.64 -5.39 6.07
CA THR A 72 -4.62 -4.39 6.34
C THR A 72 -3.74 -4.16 5.12
N ILE A 73 -3.60 -2.90 4.69
CA ILE A 73 -2.56 -2.48 3.75
C ILE A 73 -1.36 -1.97 4.56
N LEU A 74 -0.15 -2.37 4.17
CA LEU A 74 1.10 -1.78 4.68
C LEU A 74 2.01 -1.39 3.52
N LEU A 75 2.70 -0.26 3.64
CA LEU A 75 3.72 0.14 2.67
C LEU A 75 4.81 0.99 3.30
N TRP A 76 6.04 0.82 2.79
CA TRP A 76 7.11 1.80 2.97
C TRP A 76 7.15 2.72 1.77
N ILE A 77 7.11 4.03 2.02
CA ILE A 77 7.01 5.03 0.97
C ILE A 77 7.88 6.25 1.28
N ARG A 78 8.47 6.83 0.24
CA ARG A 78 9.17 8.11 0.26
C ARG A 78 8.57 9.01 -0.81
N PHE A 79 7.96 10.12 -0.39
CA PHE A 79 7.26 11.03 -1.29
C PHE A 79 8.25 11.94 -2.03
N GLY A 80 7.98 12.21 -3.31
CA GLY A 80 8.80 13.10 -4.13
C GLY A 80 8.23 14.52 -4.30
N ARG A 81 6.96 14.75 -3.97
CA ARG A 81 6.33 16.09 -3.96
C ARG A 81 5.19 16.21 -2.96
N SER A 82 4.75 17.45 -2.74
CA SER A 82 3.58 17.83 -1.95
C SER A 82 2.62 18.71 -2.77
N GLY A 83 1.41 18.97 -2.26
CA GLY A 83 0.47 19.91 -2.89
C GLY A 83 -0.21 19.42 -4.18
N THR A 84 -0.03 18.15 -4.55
CA THR A 84 -0.73 17.48 -5.66
C THR A 84 -1.37 16.19 -5.14
N ALA A 85 -2.53 15.84 -5.69
CA ALA A 85 -3.19 14.59 -5.37
C ALA A 85 -2.53 13.42 -6.11
N GLU A 86 -2.17 12.34 -5.41
CA GLU A 86 -1.48 11.19 -5.98
C GLU A 86 -1.92 9.89 -5.30
N TYR A 87 -2.13 8.84 -6.10
CA TYR A 87 -2.57 7.53 -5.63
C TYR A 87 -1.40 6.60 -5.35
N LEU A 88 -1.38 6.06 -4.13
CA LEU A 88 -0.40 5.06 -3.69
C LEU A 88 -0.89 3.66 -4.00
N TYR A 89 -2.19 3.44 -3.81
CA TYR A 89 -2.92 2.22 -4.14
C TYR A 89 -4.32 2.61 -4.62
N SER A 90 -4.83 1.90 -5.61
CA SER A 90 -6.21 2.02 -6.04
C SER A 90 -6.74 0.70 -6.59
N GLN A 91 -8.03 0.48 -6.40
CA GLN A 91 -8.76 -0.61 -7.00
C GLN A 91 -10.11 -0.12 -7.53
N ASN A 92 -10.42 -0.51 -8.76
CA ASN A 92 -11.66 -0.16 -9.45
C ASN A 92 -11.96 1.36 -9.39
N ILE A 93 -11.07 2.13 -9.99
CA ILE A 93 -11.00 3.58 -9.87
C ILE A 93 -10.70 3.94 -8.41
N ASP A 94 -11.60 4.61 -7.72
CA ASP A 94 -11.43 5.10 -6.35
C ASP A 94 -12.37 4.38 -5.38
N ASN A 95 -12.80 3.16 -5.75
CA ASN A 95 -13.71 2.40 -4.92
C ASN A 95 -13.00 1.92 -3.64
N TRP A 96 -11.74 1.50 -3.75
CA TRP A 96 -10.84 1.32 -2.61
C TRP A 96 -9.47 1.90 -2.94
N SER A 97 -9.01 2.86 -2.14
CA SER A 97 -7.76 3.57 -2.43
C SER A 97 -7.01 4.00 -1.18
N VAL A 98 -5.69 4.16 -1.36
CA VAL A 98 -4.83 4.91 -0.47
C VAL A 98 -4.19 6.00 -1.31
N TYR A 99 -4.41 7.26 -0.95
CA TYR A 99 -3.88 8.39 -1.70
C TYR A 99 -3.58 9.57 -0.76
N HIS A 100 -2.83 10.56 -1.24
CA HIS A 100 -2.78 11.86 -0.60
C HIS A 100 -3.35 12.93 -1.52
N ASN A 101 -4.01 13.94 -0.96
CA ASN A 101 -4.47 15.11 -1.70
C ASN A 101 -3.42 16.25 -1.74
N GLY A 102 -2.22 15.99 -1.23
CA GLY A 102 -1.13 16.96 -1.09
C GLY A 102 -0.97 17.53 0.32
N GLU A 103 -1.96 17.32 1.20
CA GLU A 103 -2.00 17.81 2.59
C GLU A 103 -2.31 16.70 3.60
N ASP A 104 -3.22 15.80 3.23
CA ASP A 104 -3.67 14.67 4.02
C ASP A 104 -3.30 13.36 3.35
N ILE A 105 -3.02 12.35 4.16
CA ILE A 105 -3.05 10.95 3.74
C ILE A 105 -4.44 10.40 4.02
N ARG A 106 -5.00 9.62 3.09
CA ARG A 106 -6.36 9.10 3.16
C ARG A 106 -6.45 7.64 2.73
N LEU A 107 -7.28 6.88 3.46
CA LEU A 107 -7.83 5.59 3.05
C LEU A 107 -9.31 5.78 2.72
N TYR A 108 -9.71 5.39 1.51
CA TYR A 108 -11.11 5.21 1.13
C TYR A 108 -11.42 3.73 0.96
N TYR A 109 -12.56 3.27 1.46
CA TYR A 109 -13.03 1.90 1.29
C TYR A 109 -14.53 1.92 0.94
N ASP A 110 -14.86 1.40 -0.23
CA ASP A 110 -16.16 1.57 -0.88
C ASP A 110 -16.57 3.05 -0.99
N GLN A 111 -15.62 3.89 -1.44
CA GLN A 111 -15.76 5.35 -1.57
C GLN A 111 -16.07 6.11 -0.27
N ILE A 112 -15.99 5.45 0.89
CA ILE A 112 -16.10 6.08 2.21
C ILE A 112 -14.72 6.38 2.75
N LEU A 113 -14.48 7.62 3.18
CA LEU A 113 -13.27 7.99 3.91
C LEU A 113 -13.23 7.24 5.25
N VAL A 114 -12.33 6.28 5.37
CA VAL A 114 -12.17 5.46 6.58
C VAL A 114 -11.20 6.11 7.57
N ALA A 115 -10.07 6.60 7.06
CA ALA A 115 -9.05 7.23 7.88
C ALA A 115 -8.39 8.36 7.07
N GLY A 116 -8.24 9.53 7.69
CA GLY A 116 -7.54 10.66 7.10
C GLY A 116 -6.88 11.51 8.16
N TRP A 117 -5.63 11.93 7.92
CA TRP A 117 -4.93 12.87 8.80
C TRP A 117 -4.04 13.81 8.01
N ALA A 118 -3.91 15.02 8.56
CA ALA A 118 -2.94 15.99 8.08
C ALA A 118 -1.53 15.40 8.22
N ARG A 119 -0.85 15.32 7.10
CA ARG A 119 0.54 14.91 7.01
C ARG A 119 1.19 15.88 6.07
N VAL A 120 2.02 16.77 6.62
CA VAL A 120 2.98 17.50 5.79
C VAL A 120 3.78 16.44 5.07
N VAL A 121 3.58 16.32 3.76
CA VAL A 121 4.26 15.35 2.93
C VAL A 121 5.72 15.81 2.84
N GLY A 122 6.50 15.40 3.85
CA GLY A 122 7.93 15.64 3.90
C GLY A 122 8.56 14.86 2.75
N VAL A 123 9.00 15.60 1.73
CA VAL A 123 9.73 15.01 0.62
C VAL A 123 10.99 14.31 1.13
N ASP A 124 11.40 13.28 0.41
CA ASP A 124 12.67 12.58 0.62
C ASP A 124 12.84 11.84 1.97
N THR A 125 11.77 11.66 2.75
CA THR A 125 11.80 10.83 3.96
C THR A 125 10.96 9.57 3.82
N TRP A 126 11.57 8.41 4.07
CA TRP A 126 10.84 7.13 4.16
C TRP A 126 9.90 7.13 5.35
N VAL A 127 8.66 6.72 5.14
CA VAL A 127 7.68 6.44 6.20
C VAL A 127 7.02 5.10 6.00
N HIS A 128 6.59 4.51 7.11
CA HIS A 128 5.78 3.31 7.11
C HIS A 128 4.32 3.71 7.32
N LEU A 129 3.46 3.36 6.35
CA LEU A 129 2.03 3.56 6.45
C LEU A 129 1.34 2.21 6.65
N ALA A 130 0.32 2.20 7.51
CA ALA A 130 -0.56 1.06 7.67
C ALA A 130 -2.02 1.52 7.70
N PHE A 131 -2.91 0.74 7.09
CA PHE A 131 -4.34 1.01 7.10
C PHE A 131 -5.10 -0.28 7.33
N THR A 132 -5.92 -0.31 8.36
CA THR A 132 -6.87 -1.39 8.63
C THR A 132 -8.25 -0.98 8.14
N PHE A 133 -9.00 -1.94 7.62
CA PHE A 133 -10.34 -1.74 7.08
C PHE A 133 -11.18 -3.00 7.27
N GLY A 134 -12.50 -2.86 7.24
CA GLY A 134 -13.41 -4.00 7.27
C GLY A 134 -14.86 -3.57 7.14
N THR A 135 -15.65 -4.29 6.36
CA THR A 135 -17.06 -3.95 6.13
C THR A 135 -17.86 -3.98 7.43
N GLY A 136 -18.42 -2.83 7.82
CA GLY A 136 -19.12 -2.65 9.09
C GLY A 136 -18.21 -2.49 10.32
N GLU A 137 -16.89 -2.40 10.14
CA GLU A 137 -15.91 -2.25 11.22
C GLU A 137 -15.43 -0.79 11.39
N THR A 138 -14.59 -0.56 12.40
CA THR A 138 -13.81 0.68 12.52
C THR A 138 -12.42 0.46 11.93
N GLY A 139 -12.14 1.10 10.79
CA GLY A 139 -10.81 1.14 10.22
C GLY A 139 -9.92 2.18 10.89
N ARG A 140 -8.60 2.01 10.73
CA ARG A 140 -7.58 2.85 11.38
C ARG A 140 -6.39 3.06 10.46
N GLY A 141 -5.82 4.26 10.51
CA GLY A 141 -4.59 4.64 9.80
C GLY A 141 -3.44 4.87 10.77
N TYR A 142 -2.25 4.41 10.40
CA TYR A 142 -1.02 4.50 11.19
C TYR A 142 0.14 5.03 10.36
N GLU A 143 1.02 5.74 11.03
CA GLU A 143 2.27 6.25 10.50
C GLU A 143 3.39 5.89 11.46
N ASP A 144 4.41 5.18 10.97
CA ASP A 144 5.52 4.65 11.79
C ASP A 144 5.02 3.89 13.03
N ALA A 145 3.99 3.07 12.83
CA ALA A 145 3.26 2.32 13.86
C ALA A 145 2.52 3.15 14.93
N VAL A 146 2.44 4.47 14.78
CA VAL A 146 1.61 5.33 15.64
C VAL A 146 0.25 5.55 14.96
N GLU A 147 -0.84 5.27 15.68
CA GLU A 147 -2.18 5.54 15.16
C GLU A 147 -2.39 7.05 14.95
N LYS A 148 -2.96 7.41 13.80
CA LYS A 148 -3.17 8.81 13.39
C LYS A 148 -4.65 9.15 13.24
N ALA A 149 -5.46 8.20 12.81
CA ALA A 149 -6.88 8.39 12.55
C ALA A 149 -7.63 7.07 12.61
N SER A 150 -8.93 7.16 12.87
CA SER A 150 -9.87 6.04 12.81
C SER A 150 -11.22 6.53 12.32
N GLY A 151 -12.00 5.66 11.70
CA GLY A 151 -13.34 5.97 11.22
C GLY A 151 -14.12 4.72 10.85
N ALA A 152 -15.43 4.90 10.68
CA ALA A 152 -16.30 3.82 10.24
C ALA A 152 -15.99 3.43 8.80
N CYS A 153 -15.93 2.13 8.53
CA CYS A 153 -15.93 1.61 7.18
C CYS A 153 -17.35 1.52 6.61
N SER A 154 -17.44 1.42 5.28
CA SER A 154 -18.71 1.12 4.60
C SER A 154 -19.33 -0.18 5.12
N THR A 155 -20.65 -0.28 5.05
CA THR A 155 -21.39 -1.53 5.31
C THR A 155 -21.52 -2.40 4.06
N SER A 156 -21.02 -1.95 2.91
CA SER A 156 -20.85 -2.72 1.68
C SER A 156 -19.37 -2.94 1.36
N ASN A 157 -19.10 -3.98 0.58
CA ASN A 157 -17.76 -4.23 0.05
C ASN A 157 -17.53 -3.38 -1.20
N PRO A 158 -16.28 -2.93 -1.43
CA PRO A 158 -15.94 -2.27 -2.68
C PRO A 158 -16.12 -3.22 -3.85
N THR A 159 -16.53 -2.67 -4.99
CA THR A 159 -16.62 -3.45 -6.22
C THR A 159 -15.22 -3.85 -6.68
N GLU A 160 -15.00 -5.15 -6.87
CA GLU A 160 -13.73 -5.69 -7.39
C GLU A 160 -13.36 -5.07 -8.73
N GLY A 161 -12.06 -4.86 -8.95
CA GLY A 161 -11.56 -4.39 -10.24
C GLY A 161 -10.04 -4.38 -10.30
N LEU A 162 -9.52 -3.81 -11.39
CA LEU A 162 -8.08 -3.70 -11.61
C LEU A 162 -7.43 -2.96 -10.45
N ILE A 163 -6.31 -3.50 -9.97
CA ILE A 163 -5.49 -2.90 -8.93
C ILE A 163 -4.31 -2.19 -9.56
N LYS A 164 -4.03 -0.97 -9.11
CA LYS A 164 -2.77 -0.28 -9.40
C LYS A 164 -2.11 0.26 -8.14
N ILE A 165 -0.80 0.13 -8.10
CA ILE A 165 0.08 0.79 -7.14
C ILE A 165 0.80 1.90 -7.89
N GLY A 166 0.80 3.11 -7.32
CA GLY A 166 1.44 4.30 -7.91
C GLY A 166 0.58 5.11 -8.88
N SER A 167 -0.69 4.75 -9.08
CA SER A 167 -1.65 5.59 -9.83
C SER A 167 -3.09 5.21 -9.49
N LEU A 168 -4.05 6.03 -9.92
CA LEU A 168 -5.46 5.61 -10.01
C LEU A 168 -5.57 4.44 -10.99
N SER A 169 -6.56 3.56 -10.84
CA SER A 169 -6.59 2.30 -11.59
C SER A 169 -6.74 2.49 -13.11
N ASN A 170 -7.22 3.66 -13.56
CA ASN A 170 -7.26 4.07 -14.97
C ASN A 170 -5.95 4.74 -15.46
N GLY A 171 -4.95 4.91 -14.60
CA GLY A 171 -3.67 5.58 -14.89
C GLY A 171 -3.61 7.07 -14.56
N ALA A 172 -4.69 7.71 -14.13
CA ALA A 172 -4.67 9.12 -13.74
C ALA A 172 -3.99 9.34 -12.37
N THR A 173 -3.68 10.60 -12.07
CA THR A 173 -3.11 11.05 -10.76
C THR A 173 -1.94 10.17 -10.29
N PRO A 174 -0.88 10.05 -11.13
CA PRO A 174 0.28 9.22 -10.86
C PRO A 174 1.07 9.72 -9.65
N PHE A 175 1.72 8.79 -8.95
CA PHE A 175 2.59 9.04 -7.83
C PHE A 175 4.02 9.39 -8.26
N LEU A 176 4.60 10.41 -7.64
CA LEU A 176 6.01 10.74 -7.69
C LEU A 176 6.69 10.36 -6.37
N GLY A 177 7.65 9.43 -6.43
CA GLY A 177 8.44 9.04 -5.27
C GLY A 177 8.91 7.59 -5.32
N ASP A 178 9.27 7.03 -4.17
CA ASP A 178 9.70 5.64 -4.06
C ASP A 178 8.73 4.83 -3.19
N ILE A 179 8.40 3.61 -3.61
CA ILE A 179 7.73 2.61 -2.79
C ILE A 179 8.67 1.43 -2.60
N GLY A 180 8.96 1.09 -1.34
CA GLY A 180 9.93 0.06 -0.99
C GLY A 180 9.36 -1.33 -0.99
N GLU A 181 8.18 -1.47 -0.39
CA GLU A 181 7.46 -2.73 -0.27
C GLU A 181 5.97 -2.45 -0.03
N PHE A 182 5.14 -3.40 -0.45
CA PHE A 182 3.69 -3.34 -0.29
C PHE A 182 3.17 -4.68 0.24
N TYR A 183 2.24 -4.62 1.19
CA TYR A 183 1.55 -5.78 1.73
C TYR A 183 0.05 -5.57 1.73
N LEU A 184 -0.68 -6.65 1.48
CA LEU A 184 -2.10 -6.76 1.79
C LEU A 184 -2.34 -8.00 2.63
N TYR A 185 -3.00 -7.80 3.76
CA TYR A 185 -3.50 -8.87 4.62
C TYR A 185 -5.02 -8.94 4.50
N ASN A 186 -5.60 -10.14 4.52
CA ASN A 186 -7.05 -10.39 4.62
C ASN A 186 -7.55 -10.42 6.08
N ARG A 187 -6.76 -9.84 6.99
CA ARG A 187 -7.07 -9.70 8.41
C ARG A 187 -6.67 -8.30 8.89
N MET A 188 -7.42 -7.77 9.84
CA MET A 188 -7.06 -6.53 10.51
C MET A 188 -5.92 -6.82 11.50
N LEU A 189 -4.73 -6.28 11.23
CA LEU A 189 -3.61 -6.37 12.15
C LEU A 189 -3.87 -5.48 13.37
N SER A 190 -3.51 -5.97 14.54
CA SER A 190 -3.47 -5.17 15.76
C SER A 190 -2.35 -4.12 15.71
N SER A 191 -2.44 -3.09 16.55
CA SER A 191 -1.38 -2.09 16.69
C SER A 191 -0.02 -2.70 17.06
N VAL A 192 -0.02 -3.79 17.83
CA VAL A 192 1.21 -4.53 18.19
C VAL A 192 1.80 -5.26 16.98
N GLU A 193 0.98 -5.86 16.14
CA GLU A 193 1.45 -6.50 14.90
C GLU A 193 1.98 -5.48 13.90
N ILE A 194 1.32 -4.32 13.79
CA ILE A 194 1.79 -3.19 12.96
C ILE A 194 3.13 -2.67 13.48
N LEU A 195 3.29 -2.51 14.80
CA LEU A 195 4.56 -2.14 15.43
C LEU A 195 5.65 -3.17 15.15
N TYR A 196 5.35 -4.46 15.29
CA TYR A 196 6.29 -5.52 14.97
C TYR A 196 6.72 -5.45 13.50
N HIS A 197 5.77 -5.26 12.58
CA HIS A 197 6.05 -5.11 11.15
C HIS A 197 6.96 -3.91 10.87
N TYR A 198 6.65 -2.74 11.46
CA TYR A 198 7.48 -1.55 11.36
C TYR A 198 8.91 -1.82 11.82
N LEU A 199 9.09 -2.34 13.04
CA LEU A 199 10.41 -2.61 13.60
C LEU A 199 11.20 -3.66 12.80
N ALA A 200 10.53 -4.68 12.28
CA ALA A 200 11.16 -5.75 11.50
C ALA A 200 11.69 -5.28 10.13
N THR A 201 11.11 -4.21 9.57
CA THR A 201 11.40 -3.73 8.21
C THR A 201 12.11 -2.37 8.19
N LYS A 202 12.05 -1.61 9.29
CA LYS A 202 12.63 -0.27 9.45
C LYS A 202 14.09 -0.17 9.02
N TRP A 203 14.92 -1.14 9.41
CA TRP A 203 16.37 -1.15 9.16
C TRP A 203 16.77 -0.97 7.68
N ARG A 204 15.86 -1.26 6.74
CA ARG A 204 16.09 -1.08 5.30
C ARG A 204 15.87 0.35 4.84
N TYR A 205 14.98 1.07 5.52
CA TYR A 205 14.47 2.37 5.10
C TYR A 205 14.92 3.51 6.03
N ARG A 206 15.39 3.19 7.25
CA ARG A 206 15.88 4.11 8.28
C ARG A 206 16.95 3.49 9.17
#